data_AF-Q0GQW8-F1
#
_entry.id   AF-Q0GQW8-F1
#
_cell.length_a   1.000
_cell.length_b   1.000
_cell.length_c   1.000
_cell.angle_alpha   90.00
_cell.angle_beta   90.00
_cell.angle_gamma   90.00
#
_symmetry.space_group_name_H-M   'P 1'
#
loop_
_entity.id
_entity.type
_entity.pdbx_description
1 polymer ?
#
loop_
_entity_poly.entity_id
_entity_poly.type
_entity_poly.pdbx_seq_one_letter_code
_entity_poly.pdbx_strand_id
1 'polypeptide(L)'
;KRGMAVADPSSPYKVRLLVEDYPYASDGLAIWHAIEQWVTEYLAVYYPNDGVLRADVELQAWWKEAREVGHADLKDAPWWPKMQTVAELVKACTTIIWIASALHAAVNFGQYPYAGYLPNRPSVSRKPMPAPGSDEYAELERKPEKVF
;
A
#
# COMPACT_ATOMS: atom_id res chain seq x y z
N LYS A 1 -2.48 10.15 -6.40
CA LYS A 1 -2.87 8.98 -7.22
C LYS A 1 -4.35 8.58 -7.06
N ARG A 2 -4.88 8.36 -5.84
CA ARG A 2 -6.30 7.95 -5.64
C ARG A 2 -7.30 9.09 -5.43
N GLY A 3 -6.86 10.36 -5.42
CA GLY A 3 -7.74 11.51 -5.23
C GLY A 3 -8.29 11.70 -3.80
N MET A 4 -7.67 11.10 -2.77
CA MET A 4 -8.14 11.18 -1.37
C MET A 4 -7.33 12.13 -0.48
N ALA A 5 -6.30 12.76 -1.04
CA ALA A 5 -5.44 13.71 -0.33
C ALA A 5 -4.81 14.67 -1.34
N VAL A 6 -4.47 15.87 -0.87
CA VAL A 6 -3.74 16.89 -1.63
C VAL A 6 -2.40 17.16 -0.96
N ALA A 7 -1.41 17.61 -1.74
CA ALA A 7 -0.13 18.03 -1.19
C ALA A 7 -0.35 19.22 -0.25
N ASP A 8 0.26 19.16 0.92
CA ASP A 8 0.21 20.22 1.91
C ASP A 8 1.54 20.26 2.65
N PRO A 9 2.46 21.15 2.24
CA PRO A 9 3.77 21.28 2.88
C PRO A 9 3.71 21.73 4.35
N SER A 10 2.58 22.29 4.80
CA SER A 10 2.40 22.71 6.20
C SER A 10 2.01 21.56 7.12
N SER A 11 1.51 20.45 6.55
CA SER A 11 1.20 19.23 7.29
C SER A 11 2.50 18.49 7.64
N PRO A 12 2.61 17.91 8.86
CA PRO A 12 3.75 17.07 9.22
C PRO A 12 3.91 15.85 8.29
N TYR A 13 2.82 15.42 7.65
CA TYR A 13 2.80 14.31 6.71
C TYR A 13 2.94 14.74 5.25
N LYS A 14 3.16 16.04 4.98
CA LYS A 14 3.31 16.64 3.63
C LYS A 14 2.04 16.53 2.76
N VAL A 15 0.93 16.09 3.34
CA VAL A 15 -0.38 15.94 2.69
C VAL A 15 -1.51 16.31 3.65
N ARG A 16 -2.62 16.75 3.08
CA ARG A 16 -3.91 16.94 3.76
C ARG A 16 -4.94 15.99 3.19
N LEU A 17 -5.61 15.23 4.05
CA LEU A 17 -6.69 14.31 3.66
C LEU A 17 -7.92 15.10 3.21
N LEU A 18 -8.62 14.59 2.18
CA LEU A 18 -9.92 15.14 1.76
C LEU A 18 -11.08 14.60 2.60
N VAL A 19 -10.88 13.43 3.20
CA VAL A 19 -11.74 12.86 4.24
C VAL A 19 -10.90 12.87 5.50
N GLU A 20 -11.17 13.82 6.39
CA GLU A 20 -10.36 14.04 7.60
C GLU A 20 -10.37 12.79 8.49
N ASP A 21 -11.55 12.23 8.74
CA ASP A 21 -11.73 10.98 9.48
C ASP A 21 -11.73 9.77 8.53
N TYR A 22 -10.59 9.53 7.87
CA TYR A 22 -10.32 8.29 7.16
C TYR A 22 -9.34 7.44 7.99
N PRO A 23 -9.81 6.48 8.80
CA PRO A 23 -8.98 5.79 9.80
C PRO A 23 -7.73 5.10 9.22
N TYR A 24 -7.88 4.33 8.14
CA TYR A 24 -6.73 3.69 7.49
C TYR A 24 -5.65 4.70 7.04
N ALA A 25 -6.07 5.86 6.54
CA ALA A 25 -5.13 6.86 6.03
C ALA A 25 -4.52 7.70 7.14
N SER A 26 -5.32 8.16 8.11
CA SER A 26 -4.83 8.96 9.24
C SER A 26 -3.84 8.17 10.10
N ASP A 27 -4.21 6.97 10.54
CA ASP A 27 -3.32 6.08 11.31
C ASP A 27 -2.11 5.65 10.48
N GLY A 28 -2.34 5.34 9.20
CA GLY A 28 -1.29 4.94 8.27
C GLY A 28 -0.24 6.02 8.04
N LEU A 29 -0.64 7.30 7.97
CA LEU A 29 0.31 8.42 7.85
C LEU A 29 1.18 8.58 9.10
N ALA A 30 0.62 8.37 10.29
CA ALA A 30 1.39 8.41 11.54
C ALA A 30 2.46 7.30 11.57
N ILE A 31 2.08 6.07 11.20
CA ILE A 31 3.03 4.95 11.13
C ILE A 31 4.08 5.16 10.03
N TRP A 32 3.67 5.60 8.84
CA TRP A 32 4.59 5.92 7.75
C TRP A 32 5.64 6.96 8.20
N HIS A 33 5.18 8.01 8.88
CA HIS A 33 6.06 9.06 9.38
C HIS A 33 7.09 8.53 10.39
N ALA A 34 6.65 7.69 11.33
CA ALA A 34 7.55 7.06 12.30
C ALA A 34 8.61 6.18 11.63
N ILE A 35 8.23 5.40 10.60
CA ILE A 35 9.18 4.58 9.82
C ILE A 35 10.16 5.48 9.06
N GLU A 36 9.67 6.53 8.38
CA GLU A 36 10.52 7.45 7.62
C GLU A 36 11.56 8.13 8.53
N GLN A 37 11.15 8.58 9.73
CA GLN A 37 12.06 9.17 10.71
C GLN A 37 13.13 8.16 11.16
N TRP A 38 12.73 6.97 11.59
CA TRP A 38 13.67 5.92 12.02
C TRP A 38 14.69 5.56 10.93
N VAL A 39 14.21 5.34 9.70
CA VAL A 39 15.08 5.00 8.56
C VAL A 39 16.04 6.14 8.25
N THR A 40 15.57 7.38 8.31
CA THR A 40 16.41 8.57 8.07
C THR A 40 17.54 8.66 9.08
N GLU A 41 17.21 8.54 10.37
CA GLU A 41 18.19 8.60 11.46
C GLU A 41 19.18 7.43 11.39
N TYR A 42 18.70 6.22 11.13
CA TYR A 42 19.55 5.04 11.00
C TYR A 42 20.54 5.17 9.83
N LEU A 43 20.06 5.56 8.65
CA LEU A 43 20.92 5.68 7.46
C LEU A 43 21.91 6.84 7.57
N ALA A 44 21.58 7.91 8.30
CA ALA A 44 22.50 9.02 8.53
C ALA A 44 23.78 8.60 9.28
N VAL A 45 23.74 7.50 10.05
CA VAL A 45 24.92 6.94 10.74
C VAL A 45 25.91 6.34 9.73
N TYR A 46 25.43 5.70 8.67
CA TYR A 46 26.26 4.94 7.72
C TYR A 46 26.54 5.69 6.42
N TYR A 47 25.62 6.55 5.99
CA TYR A 47 25.69 7.29 4.73
C TYR A 47 25.58 8.80 4.99
N PRO A 48 26.66 9.47 5.43
CA PRO A 48 26.64 10.90 5.75
C PRO A 48 26.45 11.79 4.50
N ASN A 49 26.68 11.25 3.30
CA ASN A 49 26.42 11.93 2.04
C ASN A 49 26.23 10.92 0.90
N ASP A 50 25.70 11.39 -0.23
CA ASP A 50 25.43 10.55 -1.40
C ASP A 50 26.69 9.91 -2.01
N GLY A 51 27.87 10.49 -1.79
CA GLY A 51 29.14 9.93 -2.29
C GLY A 51 29.46 8.59 -1.65
N VAL A 52 29.23 8.44 -0.34
CA VAL A 52 29.44 7.17 0.39
C VAL A 52 28.48 6.10 -0.13
N LEU A 53 27.21 6.46 -0.34
CA LEU A 53 26.19 5.56 -0.87
C LEU A 53 26.52 5.07 -2.29
N ARG A 54 27.04 5.96 -3.16
CA ARG A 54 27.44 5.58 -4.51
C ARG A 54 28.67 4.68 -4.54
N ALA A 55 29.54 4.76 -3.53
CA ALA A 55 30.72 3.92 -3.40
C ALA A 55 30.41 2.53 -2.81
N ASP A 56 29.21 2.33 -2.25
CA ASP A 56 28.78 1.06 -1.67
C ASP A 56 28.43 0.04 -2.76
N VAL A 57 29.38 -0.83 -3.07
CA VAL A 57 29.23 -1.84 -4.13
C VAL A 57 28.15 -2.88 -3.82
N GLU A 58 27.93 -3.21 -2.55
CA GLU A 58 26.94 -4.20 -2.15
C GLU A 58 25.54 -3.63 -2.30
N LEU A 59 25.32 -2.38 -1.86
CA LEU A 59 24.04 -1.70 -2.01
C LEU A 59 23.66 -1.50 -3.48
N GLN A 60 24.61 -1.09 -4.33
CA GLN A 60 24.37 -0.92 -5.77
C GLN A 60 24.04 -2.25 -6.44
N ALA A 61 24.74 -3.32 -6.09
CA ALA A 61 24.47 -4.67 -6.60
C ALA A 61 23.08 -5.17 -6.15
N TRP A 62 22.74 -5.02 -4.87
CA TRP A 62 21.44 -5.40 -4.32
C TRP A 62 20.29 -4.70 -5.03
N TRP A 63 20.36 -3.38 -5.18
CA TRP A 63 19.27 -2.64 -5.83
C TRP A 63 19.13 -3.00 -7.31
N LYS A 64 20.26 -3.20 -7.99
CA LYS A 64 20.28 -3.67 -9.37
C LYS A 64 19.60 -5.03 -9.50
N GLU A 65 19.96 -6.00 -8.67
CA GLU A 65 19.39 -7.34 -8.69
C GLU A 65 17.89 -7.33 -8.34
N ALA A 66 17.49 -6.58 -7.32
CA ALA A 66 16.08 -6.43 -6.94
C ALA A 66 15.22 -5.93 -8.12
N ARG A 67 15.73 -4.95 -8.88
CA ARG A 67 15.04 -4.39 -10.06
C ARG A 67 15.12 -5.30 -11.28
N GLU A 68 16.31 -5.75 -11.66
CA GLU A 68 16.58 -6.40 -12.95
C GLU A 68 16.32 -7.90 -12.94
N VAL A 69 16.33 -8.53 -11.77
CA VAL A 69 16.07 -9.97 -11.57
C VAL A 69 14.77 -10.17 -10.78
N GLY A 70 14.68 -9.59 -9.57
CA GLY A 70 13.52 -9.79 -8.69
C GLY A 70 12.21 -9.27 -9.28
N HIS A 71 12.25 -8.10 -9.92
CA HIS A 71 11.12 -7.47 -10.62
C HIS A 71 11.42 -7.25 -12.11
N ALA A 72 12.09 -8.23 -12.74
CA ALA A 72 12.63 -8.14 -14.10
C ALA A 72 11.63 -7.67 -15.18
N ASP A 73 10.36 -8.06 -15.06
CA ASP A 73 9.29 -7.70 -15.99
C ASP A 73 8.99 -6.20 -16.00
N LEU A 74 9.36 -5.49 -14.94
CA LEU A 74 9.12 -4.06 -14.76
C LEU A 74 10.43 -3.25 -14.72
N LYS A 75 11.58 -3.85 -14.97
CA LYS A 75 12.91 -3.22 -14.79
C LYS A 75 13.08 -1.90 -15.55
N ASP A 76 12.43 -1.77 -16.71
CA ASP A 76 12.54 -0.60 -17.60
C ASP A 76 11.53 0.52 -17.24
N ALA A 77 10.72 0.32 -16.20
CA ALA A 77 9.72 1.31 -15.82
C ALA A 77 10.37 2.60 -15.27
N PRO A 78 9.90 3.79 -15.67
CA PRO A 78 10.59 5.05 -15.37
C PRO A 78 10.50 5.47 -13.89
N TRP A 79 9.69 4.79 -13.09
CA TRP A 79 9.47 5.12 -11.68
C TRP A 79 10.50 4.50 -10.74
N TRP A 80 11.39 3.63 -11.22
CA TRP A 80 12.44 3.05 -10.40
C TRP A 80 13.41 4.13 -9.89
N PRO A 81 13.64 4.22 -8.57
CA PRO A 81 14.77 4.96 -8.03
C PRO A 81 16.08 4.55 -8.70
N LYS A 82 16.96 5.53 -8.96
CA LYS A 82 18.29 5.26 -9.52
C LYS A 82 19.27 4.78 -8.45
N MET A 83 18.92 4.96 -7.18
CA MET A 83 19.72 4.62 -6.00
C MET A 83 21.08 5.32 -5.99
N GLN A 84 21.05 6.63 -6.21
CA GLN A 84 22.23 7.50 -6.28
C GLN A 84 22.31 8.52 -5.15
N THR A 85 21.25 8.62 -4.34
CA THR A 85 21.13 9.56 -3.22
C THR A 85 20.63 8.88 -1.96
N VAL A 86 21.01 9.40 -0.79
CA VAL A 86 20.54 8.89 0.51
C VAL A 86 19.02 9.06 0.63
N ALA A 87 18.46 10.13 0.06
CA ALA A 87 17.01 10.34 0.03
C ALA A 87 16.25 9.24 -0.75
N GLU A 88 16.82 8.75 -1.87
CA GLU A 88 16.25 7.61 -2.59
C GLU A 88 16.30 6.33 -1.76
N LEU A 89 17.41 6.07 -1.06
CA LEU A 89 17.54 4.90 -0.18
C LEU A 89 16.56 4.97 0.99
N VAL A 90 16.45 6.11 1.66
CA VAL A 90 15.46 6.35 2.73
C VAL A 90 14.06 6.02 2.24
N LYS A 91 13.69 6.53 1.06
CA LYS A 91 12.37 6.28 0.48
C LYS A 91 12.17 4.80 0.16
N ALA A 92 13.16 4.13 -0.40
CA ALA A 92 13.09 2.70 -0.74
C ALA A 92 12.93 1.84 0.51
N CYS A 93 13.79 2.01 1.52
CA CYS A 93 13.73 1.29 2.79
C CYS A 93 12.43 1.55 3.55
N THR A 94 11.98 2.82 3.63
CA THR A 94 10.69 3.18 4.23
C THR A 94 9.54 2.45 3.53
N THR A 95 9.56 2.40 2.19
CA THR A 95 8.53 1.70 1.40
C THR A 95 8.55 0.20 1.68
N ILE A 96 9.72 -0.44 1.70
CA ILE A 96 9.86 -1.87 1.97
C ILE A 96 9.33 -2.22 3.37
N ILE A 97 9.76 -1.47 4.40
CA ILE A 97 9.32 -1.68 5.78
C ILE A 97 7.82 -1.45 5.90
N TRP A 98 7.28 -0.38 5.31
CA TRP A 98 5.84 -0.11 5.28
C TRP A 98 5.03 -1.25 4.67
N ILE A 99 5.46 -1.77 3.52
CA ILE A 99 4.79 -2.87 2.82
C ILE A 99 4.78 -4.12 3.70
N ALA A 100 5.93 -4.49 4.27
CA ALA A 100 6.10 -5.70 5.07
C ALA A 100 5.40 -5.62 6.44
N SER A 101 5.17 -4.43 6.98
CA SER A 101 4.57 -4.21 8.29
C SER A 101 3.13 -3.71 8.19
N ALA A 102 2.93 -2.40 8.20
CA ALA A 102 1.64 -1.75 8.37
C ALA A 102 0.68 -1.98 7.21
N LEU A 103 1.16 -1.97 5.96
CA LEU A 103 0.30 -2.28 4.81
C LEU A 103 -0.21 -3.72 4.90
N HIS A 104 0.70 -4.68 5.11
CA HIS A 104 0.35 -6.08 5.28
C HIS A 104 -0.64 -6.27 6.44
N ALA A 105 -0.35 -5.68 7.61
CA ALA A 105 -1.22 -5.77 8.77
C ALA A 105 -2.64 -5.25 8.48
N ALA A 106 -2.75 -4.08 7.83
CA ALA A 106 -4.01 -3.44 7.51
C ALA A 106 -4.90 -4.27 6.56
N VAL A 107 -4.32 -5.06 5.66
CA VAL A 107 -5.08 -5.90 4.71
C VAL A 107 -5.23 -7.36 5.15
N ASN A 108 -4.42 -7.81 6.11
CA ASN A 108 -4.39 -9.21 6.56
C ASN A 108 -5.25 -9.46 7.80
N PHE A 109 -5.01 -8.74 8.90
CA PHE A 109 -5.62 -9.08 10.19
C PHE A 109 -7.13 -8.75 10.27
N GLY A 110 -7.63 -7.95 9.32
CA GLY A 110 -9.07 -7.71 9.14
C GLY A 110 -9.80 -8.80 8.34
N GLN A 111 -9.11 -9.80 7.78
CA GLN A 111 -9.75 -10.81 6.93
C GLN A 111 -10.86 -11.55 7.67
N TYR A 112 -10.60 -12.22 8.79
CA TYR A 112 -11.65 -12.91 9.53
C TYR A 112 -12.63 -11.96 10.24
N PRO A 113 -12.19 -10.88 10.91
CA PRO A 113 -13.12 -9.94 11.56
C PRO A 113 -14.21 -9.39 10.62
N TYR A 114 -13.88 -9.10 9.36
CA TYR A 114 -14.87 -8.62 8.38
C TYR A 114 -15.45 -9.73 7.49
N ALA A 115 -14.67 -10.72 7.07
CA ALA A 115 -15.09 -11.74 6.11
C ALA A 115 -15.53 -13.06 6.76
N GLY A 116 -15.41 -13.20 8.08
CA GLY A 116 -15.85 -14.39 8.81
C GLY A 116 -17.35 -14.63 8.71
N TYR A 117 -18.13 -13.56 8.49
CA TYR A 117 -19.52 -13.63 8.07
C TYR A 117 -19.60 -13.43 6.55
N LEU A 118 -19.79 -14.53 5.81
CA LEU A 118 -19.73 -14.55 4.33
C LEU A 118 -20.59 -13.48 3.64
N PRO A 119 -21.84 -13.20 4.07
CA PRO A 119 -22.65 -12.18 3.43
C PRO A 119 -22.04 -10.78 3.46
N ASN A 120 -21.18 -10.47 4.44
CA ASN A 120 -20.49 -9.18 4.52
C ASN A 120 -19.34 -9.04 3.51
N ARG A 121 -18.71 -10.15 3.09
CA ARG A 121 -17.62 -10.14 2.09
C ARG A 121 -17.64 -11.42 1.24
N PRO A 122 -18.59 -11.57 0.32
CA PRO A 122 -18.68 -12.75 -0.54
C PRO A 122 -17.47 -12.83 -1.46
N SER A 123 -16.89 -14.03 -1.61
CA SER A 123 -15.75 -14.27 -2.50
C SER A 123 -16.15 -14.58 -3.94
N VAL A 124 -17.41 -14.97 -4.16
CA VAL A 124 -17.94 -15.40 -5.47
C VAL A 124 -19.41 -15.01 -5.60
N SER A 125 -19.78 -14.50 -6.77
CA SER A 125 -21.17 -14.36 -7.23
C SER A 125 -21.46 -15.44 -8.27
N ARG A 126 -22.56 -16.18 -8.13
CA ARG A 126 -22.84 -17.38 -8.95
C ARG A 126 -23.87 -17.18 -10.04
N LYS A 127 -24.65 -16.10 -9.98
CA LYS A 127 -25.72 -15.78 -10.94
C LYS A 127 -25.79 -14.26 -11.16
N PRO A 128 -26.20 -13.80 -12.35
CA PRO A 128 -26.55 -12.40 -12.57
C PRO A 128 -27.86 -12.03 -11.84
N MET A 129 -28.18 -10.74 -11.78
CA MET A 129 -29.48 -10.29 -11.29
C MET A 129 -30.61 -10.91 -12.13
N PRO A 130 -31.66 -11.45 -11.50
CA PRO A 130 -32.81 -11.98 -12.22
C PRO A 130 -33.54 -10.85 -12.97
N ALA A 131 -34.16 -11.17 -14.10
CA ALA A 131 -34.92 -10.21 -14.91
C ALA A 131 -36.29 -9.94 -14.28
N PRO A 132 -36.79 -8.69 -14.29
CA PRO A 132 -38.14 -8.39 -13.81
C PRO A 132 -39.19 -9.28 -14.48
N GLY A 133 -40.08 -9.87 -13.68
CA GLY A 133 -41.12 -10.80 -14.14
C GLY A 133 -40.68 -12.25 -14.29
N SER A 134 -39.43 -12.62 -14.00
CA SER A 134 -39.00 -14.02 -13.92
C SER A 134 -39.38 -14.67 -12.58
N ASP A 135 -39.42 -16.00 -12.55
CA ASP A 135 -39.68 -16.76 -11.32
C ASP A 135 -38.61 -16.51 -10.25
N GLU A 136 -37.34 -16.35 -10.67
CA GLU A 136 -36.24 -16.02 -9.77
C GLU A 136 -36.36 -14.61 -9.20
N TYR A 137 -36.93 -13.66 -9.96
CA TYR A 137 -37.22 -12.32 -9.46
C TYR A 137 -38.33 -12.37 -8.40
N ALA A 138 -39.40 -13.14 -8.65
CA ALA A 138 -40.44 -13.38 -7.66
C ALA A 138 -39.91 -14.11 -6.41
N GLU A 139 -38.93 -15.02 -6.56
CA GLU A 139 -38.26 -15.67 -5.45
C GLU A 139 -37.41 -14.69 -4.63
N LEU A 140 -36.68 -13.78 -5.28
CA LEU A 140 -35.93 -12.70 -4.62
C LEU A 140 -36.85 -11.80 -3.79
N GLU A 141 -37.99 -11.38 -4.34
CA GLU A 141 -38.97 -10.56 -3.61
C GLU A 141 -39.52 -11.26 -2.36
N ARG A 142 -39.82 -12.56 -2.48
CA ARG A 142 -40.42 -13.33 -1.39
C ARG A 142 -39.39 -13.79 -0.35
N LYS A 143 -38.16 -14.11 -0.76
CA LYS A 143 -37.12 -14.74 0.07
C LYS A 143 -35.72 -14.18 -0.21
N PRO A 144 -35.47 -12.90 0.06
CA PRO A 144 -34.21 -12.24 -0.30
C PRO A 144 -32.98 -12.91 0.34
N GLU A 145 -33.07 -13.35 1.60
CA GLU A 145 -31.98 -14.05 2.29
C GLU A 145 -31.62 -15.40 1.68
N LYS A 146 -32.59 -16.08 1.04
CA LYS A 146 -32.36 -17.36 0.36
C LYS A 146 -31.63 -17.15 -0.98
N VAL A 147 -31.87 -16.00 -1.61
CA VAL A 147 -31.35 -15.68 -2.95
C VAL A 147 -29.99 -14.98 -2.88
N PHE A 148 -29.68 -14.30 -1.77
CA PHE A 148 -28.40 -13.66 -1.51
C PHE A 148 -27.21 -14.64 -1.50
#